data_AF-A0A2R5GVX5-F1
#
_entry.id   AF-A0A2R5GVX5-F1
#
_cell.length_a   1.000
_cell.length_b   1.000
_cell.length_c   1.000
_cell.angle_alpha   90.00
_cell.angle_beta   90.00
_cell.angle_gamma   90.00
#
_symmetry.space_group_name_H-M   'P 1'
#
loop_
_entity.id
_entity.type
_entity.pdbx_description
1 polymer ?
#
loop_
_entity_poly.entity_id
_entity_poly.type
_entity_poly.pdbx_seq_one_letter_code
_entity_poly.pdbx_strand_id
1 'polypeptide(L)'
;MSSMKELIENGDLAGVQLAVENDPALLDATVTSRKHSPLMWALHSESGGQPAIAQWLIKRGAKIDLQQNGGWTALMIACCYDQPDTAQMLIERGAKIDLQEKEGCTALMIACRNAQPAIAQWLIERGAKIDLQNKKEWTALMLACWCDQPDTAQMLIERGAKIDLQEKEGCTALMIACRNAQPAIAQWLIERGAKIDLQNKKEWTALMLACWCDQPDTAQMLIERGAKIDLQQNGGWTALMLACLYDQPDTAQMLIERGAKIDLQQNGGWTALMLACQKPVKSHHTAEGLLRCIKLLYTAGADLNLKHGSGKYFRFFLGQTALDKARYSNRADAVAFLSFVETSKVARVLGGELEQPRSVVLAFYEEGLRTTRSCSVLQHEDLVNLGMTSSLKRRLFLQRFNPSAVQLPRQSLPKRASQRIARVLLPPSGTSRYDAFLTHDWGEDGANHEVVSSVNARIRDAGKVTWFDGDRLSGNIIQQITEGIENSRKVVVFITERYMHKLQGDGEDYCKDEFLAATRVRKSRNMISVIVDPTMLDTSLWRGPLQLKLGGNLYIDFTTPAKRVENFSQLLDRINA
;
A
#
# COMPACT_ATOMS: atom_id res chain seq x y z
N MET A 1 -26.87 -45.70 44.16
CA MET A 1 -25.60 -45.33 43.50
C MET A 1 -25.87 -44.10 42.67
N SER A 2 -25.03 -43.08 42.76
CA SER A 2 -25.08 -41.94 41.86
C SER A 2 -24.94 -42.42 40.42
N SER A 3 -25.64 -41.79 39.49
CA SER A 3 -25.56 -42.20 38.09
C SER A 3 -24.17 -41.88 37.51
N MET A 4 -23.73 -42.62 36.48
CA MET A 4 -22.46 -42.34 35.79
C MET A 4 -22.35 -40.86 35.35
N LYS A 5 -23.48 -40.27 34.95
CA LYS A 5 -23.58 -38.85 34.58
C LYS A 5 -23.23 -37.94 35.77
N GLU A 6 -23.85 -38.15 36.93
CA GLU A 6 -23.63 -37.34 38.14
C GLU A 6 -22.21 -37.50 38.68
N LEU A 7 -21.65 -38.72 38.62
CA LEU A 7 -20.28 -38.97 39.04
C LEU A 7 -19.29 -38.14 38.20
N ILE A 8 -19.53 -38.04 36.90
CA ILE A 8 -18.72 -37.20 36.00
C ILE A 8 -18.96 -35.72 36.30
N GLU A 9 -20.21 -35.26 36.44
CA GLU A 9 -20.52 -33.84 36.75
C GLU A 9 -19.84 -33.38 38.06
N ASN A 10 -19.74 -34.28 39.04
CA ASN A 10 -19.09 -34.00 40.32
C ASN A 10 -17.56 -34.14 40.29
N GLY A 11 -16.97 -34.56 39.17
CA GLY A 11 -15.53 -34.84 39.06
C GLY A 11 -15.06 -36.03 39.92
N ASP A 12 -15.97 -36.92 40.31
CA ASP A 12 -15.68 -38.07 41.17
C ASP A 12 -15.05 -39.22 40.36
N LEU A 13 -13.74 -39.12 40.12
CA LEU A 13 -12.96 -40.14 39.42
C LEU A 13 -13.02 -41.50 40.14
N ALA A 14 -13.00 -41.53 41.47
CA ALA A 14 -13.02 -42.77 42.24
C ALA A 14 -14.38 -43.48 42.11
N GLY A 15 -15.47 -42.72 42.18
CA GLY A 15 -16.81 -43.23 41.92
C GLY A 15 -16.97 -43.73 40.48
N VAL A 16 -16.43 -43.02 39.49
CA VAL A 16 -16.42 -43.48 38.08
C VAL A 16 -15.64 -44.80 37.94
N GLN A 17 -14.46 -44.91 38.56
CA GLN A 17 -13.63 -46.12 38.55
C GLN A 17 -14.40 -47.31 39.11
N LEU A 18 -14.98 -47.15 40.30
CA LEU A 18 -15.75 -48.19 40.97
C LEU A 18 -17.00 -48.60 40.16
N ALA A 19 -17.69 -47.62 39.55
CA ALA A 19 -18.85 -47.91 38.71
C ALA A 19 -18.49 -48.77 37.50
N VAL A 20 -17.39 -48.45 36.80
CA VAL A 20 -16.91 -49.21 35.63
C VAL A 20 -16.33 -50.58 36.02
N GLU A 21 -15.72 -50.70 37.20
CA GLU A 21 -15.25 -52.00 37.73
C GLU A 21 -16.42 -52.94 38.03
N ASN A 22 -17.52 -52.40 38.58
CA ASN A 22 -18.73 -53.19 38.87
C ASN A 22 -19.54 -53.53 37.62
N ASP A 23 -19.62 -52.61 36.65
CA ASP A 23 -20.29 -52.83 35.36
C ASP A 23 -19.45 -52.25 34.20
N PRO A 24 -18.63 -53.11 33.54
CA PRO A 24 -17.81 -52.70 32.40
C PRO A 24 -18.61 -52.13 31.21
N ALA A 25 -19.91 -52.41 31.08
CA ALA A 25 -20.73 -51.86 30.01
C ALA A 25 -20.92 -50.34 30.14
N LEU A 26 -20.76 -49.79 31.35
CA LEU A 26 -20.86 -48.36 31.61
C LEU A 26 -19.76 -47.55 30.92
N LEU A 27 -18.64 -48.16 30.55
CA LEU A 27 -17.52 -47.50 29.87
C LEU A 27 -17.94 -46.79 28.57
N ASP A 28 -18.89 -47.39 27.83
CA ASP A 28 -19.40 -46.89 26.55
C ASP A 28 -20.92 -46.59 26.57
N ALA A 29 -21.56 -46.63 27.75
CA ALA A 29 -22.99 -46.44 27.88
C ALA A 29 -23.43 -45.03 27.46
N THR A 30 -24.72 -44.84 27.18
CA THR A 30 -25.26 -43.48 26.98
C THR A 30 -25.56 -42.85 28.34
N VAL A 31 -24.94 -41.71 28.64
CA VAL A 31 -25.11 -41.02 29.93
C VAL A 31 -26.00 -39.76 29.83
N THR A 32 -26.37 -39.32 28.62
CA THR A 32 -27.28 -38.17 28.43
C THR A 32 -28.31 -38.42 27.32
N SER A 33 -29.38 -37.62 27.30
CA SER A 33 -30.41 -37.66 26.25
C SER A 33 -29.87 -37.34 24.84
N ARG A 34 -28.72 -36.66 24.74
CA ARG A 34 -28.02 -36.39 23.47
C ARG A 34 -27.15 -37.56 22.99
N LYS A 35 -27.16 -38.71 23.67
CA LYS A 35 -26.29 -39.87 23.38
C LYS A 35 -24.80 -39.61 23.59
N HIS A 36 -24.43 -38.76 24.56
CA HIS A 36 -23.03 -38.71 24.99
C HIS A 36 -22.62 -40.02 25.67
N SER A 37 -21.43 -40.55 25.33
CA SER A 37 -20.74 -41.54 26.13
C SER A 37 -20.12 -40.90 27.39
N PRO A 38 -19.67 -41.67 28.39
CA PRO A 38 -18.96 -41.12 29.54
C PRO A 38 -17.78 -40.25 29.13
N LEU A 39 -17.01 -40.70 28.13
CA LEU A 39 -15.86 -39.98 27.61
C LEU A 39 -16.28 -38.63 27.03
N MET A 40 -17.30 -38.60 26.17
CA MET A 40 -17.80 -37.34 25.61
C MET A 40 -18.34 -36.40 26.67
N TRP A 41 -19.08 -36.93 27.64
CA TRP A 41 -19.66 -36.14 28.72
C TRP A 41 -18.57 -35.55 29.62
N ALA A 42 -17.53 -36.33 29.95
CA ALA A 42 -16.38 -35.85 30.70
C ALA A 42 -15.65 -34.71 29.98
N LEU A 43 -15.63 -34.68 28.64
CA LEU A 43 -15.03 -33.58 27.89
C LEU A 43 -15.94 -32.35 27.77
N HIS A 44 -17.26 -32.51 27.90
CA HIS A 44 -18.24 -31.48 27.61
C HIS A 44 -18.25 -30.35 28.66
N SER A 45 -18.45 -29.09 28.26
CA SER A 45 -18.45 -27.97 29.20
C SER A 45 -19.57 -28.06 30.26
N GLU A 46 -20.73 -28.60 29.90
CA GLU A 46 -21.85 -28.82 30.84
C GLU A 46 -21.50 -29.78 32.01
N SER A 47 -20.47 -30.64 31.90
CA SER A 47 -19.99 -31.48 33.02
C SER A 47 -18.91 -30.80 33.87
N GLY A 48 -18.53 -29.57 33.51
CA GLY A 48 -17.39 -28.85 34.08
C GLY A 48 -16.06 -29.12 33.38
N GLY A 49 -16.00 -30.04 32.41
CA GLY A 49 -14.75 -30.41 31.73
C GLY A 49 -13.81 -31.17 32.68
N GLN A 50 -13.86 -32.50 32.65
CA GLN A 50 -13.22 -33.42 33.57
C GLN A 50 -12.05 -34.17 32.89
N PRO A 51 -10.90 -33.51 32.62
CA PRO A 51 -9.80 -34.10 31.85
C PRO A 51 -9.23 -35.34 32.52
N ALA A 52 -9.16 -35.39 33.85
CA ALA A 52 -8.68 -36.57 34.58
C ALA A 52 -9.56 -37.80 34.33
N ILE A 53 -10.89 -37.62 34.35
CA ILE A 53 -11.86 -38.68 34.05
C ILE A 53 -11.77 -39.07 32.58
N ALA A 54 -11.73 -38.10 31.67
CA ALA A 54 -11.62 -38.38 30.24
C ALA A 54 -10.35 -39.16 29.89
N GLN A 55 -9.18 -38.75 30.41
CA GLN A 55 -7.91 -39.44 30.21
C GLN A 55 -7.93 -40.85 30.80
N TRP A 56 -8.54 -41.04 31.97
CA TRP A 56 -8.69 -42.38 32.56
C TRP A 56 -9.57 -43.28 31.68
N LEU A 57 -10.71 -42.79 31.21
CA LEU A 57 -11.62 -43.52 30.31
C LEU A 57 -10.91 -43.93 29.00
N ILE A 58 -10.12 -43.04 28.41
CA ILE A 58 -9.30 -43.35 27.23
C ILE A 58 -8.27 -44.44 27.55
N LYS A 59 -7.56 -44.33 28.68
CA LYS A 59 -6.59 -45.34 29.11
C LYS A 59 -7.25 -46.71 29.32
N ARG A 60 -8.52 -46.75 29.75
CA ARG A 60 -9.27 -47.98 29.98
C ARG A 60 -9.96 -48.56 28.73
N GLY A 61 -9.79 -47.93 27.58
CA GLY A 61 -10.25 -48.46 26.29
C GLY A 61 -11.67 -48.08 25.91
N ALA A 62 -12.20 -46.96 26.44
CA ALA A 62 -13.46 -46.40 25.96
C ALA A 62 -13.41 -46.17 24.44
N LYS A 63 -14.53 -46.43 23.75
CA LYS A 63 -14.65 -46.21 22.31
C LYS A 63 -14.55 -44.72 22.00
N ILE A 64 -13.43 -44.33 21.41
CA ILE A 64 -13.09 -42.93 21.11
C ILE A 64 -13.85 -42.33 19.92
N ASP A 65 -14.34 -43.18 19.01
CA ASP A 65 -15.00 -42.78 17.75
C ASP A 65 -16.53 -42.85 17.79
N LEU A 66 -17.14 -43.01 18.97
CA LEU A 66 -18.60 -42.91 19.07
C LEU A 66 -19.05 -41.52 18.56
N GLN A 67 -20.28 -41.44 18.07
CA GLN A 67 -20.90 -40.18 17.67
C GLN A 67 -22.21 -39.98 18.45
N GLN A 68 -22.32 -38.85 19.15
CA GLN A 68 -23.57 -38.44 19.79
C GLN A 68 -24.63 -38.03 18.74
N ASN A 69 -25.85 -37.69 19.14
CA ASN A 69 -26.97 -37.32 18.24
C ASN A 69 -26.62 -36.24 17.19
N GLY A 70 -25.66 -35.36 17.46
CA GLY A 70 -25.15 -34.33 16.56
C GLY A 70 -24.00 -34.78 15.64
N GLY A 71 -23.56 -36.04 15.68
CA GLY A 71 -22.40 -36.51 14.94
C GLY A 71 -21.05 -36.17 15.59
N TRP A 72 -21.04 -35.59 16.80
CA TRP A 72 -19.79 -35.19 17.46
C TRP A 72 -19.06 -36.38 18.07
N THR A 73 -17.75 -36.44 17.85
CA THR A 73 -16.82 -37.40 18.49
C THR A 73 -16.19 -36.80 19.74
N ALA A 74 -15.54 -37.63 20.56
CA ALA A 74 -14.75 -37.15 21.70
C ALA A 74 -13.66 -36.16 21.26
N LEU A 75 -12.99 -36.42 20.13
CA LEU A 75 -11.95 -35.55 19.60
C LEU A 75 -12.48 -34.17 19.21
N MET A 76 -13.65 -34.11 18.56
CA MET A 76 -14.29 -32.83 18.22
C MET A 76 -14.70 -32.03 19.46
N ILE A 77 -15.20 -32.71 20.50
CA ILE A 77 -15.56 -32.09 21.77
C ILE A 77 -14.31 -31.53 22.47
N ALA A 78 -13.21 -32.28 22.48
CA ALA A 78 -11.92 -31.81 23.02
C ALA A 78 -11.39 -30.58 22.29
N CYS A 79 -11.50 -30.52 20.95
CA CYS A 79 -11.17 -29.31 20.17
C CYS A 79 -12.15 -28.16 20.50
N CYS A 80 -13.45 -28.46 20.65
CA CYS A 80 -14.46 -27.44 20.91
C CYS A 80 -14.26 -26.71 22.25
N TYR A 81 -13.78 -27.43 23.26
CA TYR A 81 -13.62 -26.93 24.63
C TYR A 81 -12.17 -26.76 25.06
N ASP A 82 -11.25 -26.68 24.09
CA ASP A 82 -9.83 -26.36 24.31
C ASP A 82 -9.13 -27.27 25.32
N GLN A 83 -9.20 -28.58 25.06
CA GLN A 83 -8.55 -29.61 25.88
C GLN A 83 -7.41 -30.30 25.10
N PRO A 84 -6.27 -29.61 24.90
CA PRO A 84 -5.19 -30.07 24.02
C PRO A 84 -4.57 -31.41 24.47
N ASP A 85 -4.34 -31.61 25.77
CA ASP A 85 -3.75 -32.86 26.28
C ASP A 85 -4.64 -34.08 25.97
N THR A 86 -5.95 -33.91 26.14
CA THR A 86 -6.90 -34.99 25.86
C THR A 86 -7.09 -35.18 24.35
N ALA A 87 -7.09 -34.10 23.57
CA ALA A 87 -7.10 -34.18 22.11
C ALA A 87 -5.87 -34.94 21.59
N GLN A 88 -4.68 -34.62 22.10
CA GLN A 88 -3.43 -35.32 21.77
C GLN A 88 -3.54 -36.81 22.11
N MET A 89 -4.02 -37.16 23.31
CA MET A 89 -4.19 -38.54 23.71
C MET A 89 -5.17 -39.30 22.80
N LEU A 90 -6.28 -38.68 22.40
CA LEU A 90 -7.24 -39.27 21.47
C LEU A 90 -6.60 -39.52 20.10
N ILE A 91 -5.83 -38.55 19.59
CA ILE A 91 -5.10 -38.66 18.33
C ILE A 91 -4.06 -39.79 18.37
N GLU A 92 -3.26 -39.87 19.45
CA GLU A 92 -2.27 -40.92 19.65
C GLU A 92 -2.88 -42.33 19.76
N ARG A 93 -4.11 -42.42 20.29
CA ARG A 93 -4.88 -43.67 20.37
C ARG A 93 -5.62 -44.03 19.07
N GLY A 94 -5.40 -43.28 17.99
CA GLY A 94 -5.94 -43.60 16.67
C GLY A 94 -7.39 -43.19 16.46
N ALA A 95 -7.86 -42.12 17.12
CA ALA A 95 -9.16 -41.54 16.82
C ALA A 95 -9.29 -41.23 15.32
N LYS A 96 -10.46 -41.50 14.73
CA LYS A 96 -10.74 -41.15 13.34
C LYS A 96 -10.86 -39.64 13.18
N ILE A 97 -9.79 -39.03 12.68
CA ILE A 97 -9.61 -37.57 12.56
C ILE A 97 -10.54 -36.89 11.55
N ASP A 98 -11.00 -37.63 10.53
CA ASP A 98 -11.81 -37.10 9.42
C ASP A 98 -13.32 -37.34 9.56
N LEU A 99 -13.80 -37.84 10.71
CA LEU A 99 -15.24 -37.90 10.95
C LEU A 99 -15.83 -36.49 10.89
N GLN A 100 -17.08 -36.38 10.44
CA GLN A 100 -17.80 -35.12 10.34
C GLN A 100 -19.01 -35.13 11.27
N GLU A 101 -19.20 -34.03 11.98
CA GLU A 101 -20.45 -33.80 12.71
C GLU A 101 -21.58 -33.41 11.74
N LYS A 102 -22.81 -33.24 12.24
CA LYS A 102 -23.99 -33.02 11.41
C LYS A 102 -23.88 -31.83 10.46
N GLU A 103 -23.17 -30.76 10.80
CA GLU A 103 -22.91 -29.62 9.92
C GLU A 103 -21.69 -29.79 9.01
N GLY A 104 -21.05 -30.96 9.03
CA GLY A 104 -19.93 -31.32 8.16
C GLY A 104 -18.56 -30.89 8.71
N CYS A 105 -18.46 -30.42 9.95
CA CYS A 105 -17.17 -30.00 10.51
C CYS A 105 -16.35 -31.21 10.96
N THR A 106 -15.05 -31.20 10.65
CA THR A 106 -14.07 -32.15 11.19
C THR A 106 -13.42 -31.59 12.45
N ALA A 107 -12.62 -32.41 13.15
CA ALA A 107 -11.80 -31.92 14.26
C ALA A 107 -10.83 -30.81 13.83
N LEU A 108 -10.23 -30.91 12.63
CA LEU A 108 -9.32 -29.90 12.09
C LEU A 108 -10.03 -28.55 11.88
N MET A 109 -11.25 -28.57 11.30
CA MET A 109 -12.04 -27.35 11.14
C MET A 109 -12.39 -26.69 12.47
N ILE A 110 -12.72 -27.49 13.50
CA ILE A 110 -13.04 -26.97 14.84
C ILE A 110 -11.79 -26.34 15.46
N ALA A 111 -10.63 -26.99 15.36
CA ALA A 111 -9.35 -26.46 15.84
C ALA A 111 -8.97 -25.14 15.15
N CYS A 112 -9.10 -25.05 13.82
CA CYS A 112 -8.88 -23.81 13.07
C CYS A 112 -9.91 -22.73 13.43
N ARG A 113 -11.17 -23.07 13.69
CA ARG A 113 -12.17 -22.08 14.13
C ARG A 113 -11.87 -21.53 15.53
N ASN A 114 -11.33 -22.37 16.41
CA ASN A 114 -11.09 -22.04 17.82
C ASN A 114 -9.67 -21.52 18.12
N ALA A 115 -8.84 -21.28 17.11
CA ALA A 115 -7.47 -20.80 17.27
C ALA A 115 -6.54 -21.73 18.06
N GLN A 116 -6.58 -23.02 17.70
CA GLN A 116 -5.77 -24.08 18.32
C GLN A 116 -4.70 -24.61 17.36
N PRO A 117 -3.61 -23.85 17.13
CA PRO A 117 -2.58 -24.23 16.17
C PRO A 117 -1.90 -25.56 16.51
N ALA A 118 -1.67 -25.86 17.80
CA ALA A 118 -1.05 -27.11 18.23
C ALA A 118 -1.91 -28.34 17.87
N ILE A 119 -3.22 -28.27 18.14
CA ILE A 119 -4.15 -29.36 17.79
C ILE A 119 -4.27 -29.49 16.27
N ALA A 120 -4.38 -28.38 15.55
CA ALA A 120 -4.40 -28.38 14.10
C ALA A 120 -3.13 -29.04 13.52
N GLN A 121 -1.96 -28.72 14.07
CA GLN A 121 -0.69 -29.33 13.68
C GLN A 121 -0.69 -30.84 13.88
N TRP A 122 -1.06 -31.34 15.07
CA TRP A 122 -1.12 -32.78 15.33
C TRP A 122 -2.08 -33.51 14.41
N LEU A 123 -3.25 -32.91 14.10
CA LEU A 123 -4.22 -33.49 13.18
C LEU A 123 -3.64 -33.60 11.77
N ILE A 124 -2.96 -32.55 11.28
CA ILE A 124 -2.35 -32.56 9.94
C ILE A 124 -1.19 -33.56 9.88
N GLU A 125 -0.33 -33.63 10.90
CA GLU A 125 0.76 -34.60 11.00
C GLU A 125 0.27 -36.06 11.01
N ARG A 126 -0.96 -36.29 11.49
CA ARG A 126 -1.62 -37.60 11.48
C ARG A 126 -2.44 -37.87 10.23
N GLY A 127 -2.34 -37.01 9.22
CA GLY A 127 -2.93 -37.22 7.90
C GLY A 127 -4.37 -36.77 7.76
N ALA A 128 -4.82 -35.78 8.56
CA ALA A 128 -6.15 -35.20 8.39
C ALA A 128 -6.34 -34.64 6.99
N LYS A 129 -7.50 -34.90 6.38
CA LYS A 129 -7.84 -34.34 5.07
C LYS A 129 -8.09 -32.85 5.18
N ILE A 130 -7.13 -32.07 4.69
CA ILE A 130 -7.10 -30.60 4.76
C ILE A 130 -8.26 -29.93 4.00
N ASP A 131 -8.67 -30.54 2.88
CA ASP A 131 -9.63 -29.95 1.93
C ASP A 131 -11.08 -30.42 2.11
N LEU A 132 -11.40 -31.14 3.20
CA LEU A 132 -12.80 -31.45 3.47
C LEU A 132 -13.60 -30.14 3.59
N GLN A 133 -14.87 -30.19 3.19
CA GLN A 133 -15.78 -29.07 3.23
C GLN A 133 -16.97 -29.40 4.14
N ASN A 134 -17.35 -28.44 4.98
CA ASN A 134 -18.58 -28.56 5.77
C ASN A 134 -19.83 -28.29 4.90
N LYS A 135 -21.05 -28.33 5.46
CA LYS A 135 -22.30 -28.08 4.72
C LYS A 135 -22.42 -26.68 4.10
N LYS A 136 -21.61 -25.72 4.57
CA LYS A 136 -21.50 -24.38 3.99
C LYS A 136 -20.31 -24.27 3.04
N GLU A 137 -19.68 -25.39 2.69
CA GLU A 137 -18.53 -25.48 1.80
C GLU A 137 -17.26 -24.82 2.37
N TRP A 138 -17.18 -24.61 3.69
CA TRP A 138 -15.98 -24.06 4.33
C TRP A 138 -14.91 -25.14 4.53
N THR A 139 -13.66 -24.79 4.23
CA THR A 139 -12.47 -25.59 4.53
C THR A 139 -11.78 -25.14 5.82
N ALA A 140 -10.82 -25.93 6.31
CA ALA A 140 -9.98 -25.53 7.44
C ALA A 140 -9.19 -24.23 7.15
N LEU A 141 -8.68 -24.07 5.93
CA LEU A 141 -7.94 -22.86 5.51
C LEU A 141 -8.83 -21.61 5.56
N MET A 142 -10.06 -21.70 5.07
CA MET A 142 -11.01 -20.59 5.13
C MET A 142 -11.34 -20.20 6.57
N LEU A 143 -11.49 -21.17 7.46
CA LEU A 143 -11.73 -20.92 8.89
C LEU A 143 -10.52 -20.27 9.56
N ALA A 144 -9.29 -20.70 9.22
CA ALA A 144 -8.06 -20.06 9.71
C ALA A 144 -7.95 -18.60 9.24
N CYS A 145 -8.30 -18.31 7.97
CA CYS A 145 -8.39 -16.93 7.48
C CYS A 145 -9.50 -16.16 8.22
N TRP A 146 -10.68 -16.75 8.39
CA TRP A 146 -11.78 -16.07 9.07
C TRP A 146 -11.47 -15.69 10.52
N CYS A 147 -10.72 -16.56 11.22
CA CYS A 147 -10.34 -16.37 12.63
C CYS A 147 -8.94 -15.75 12.83
N ASP A 148 -8.35 -15.17 11.77
CA ASP A 148 -7.06 -14.46 11.83
C ASP A 148 -5.89 -15.28 12.40
N GLN A 149 -5.68 -16.47 11.85
CA GLN A 149 -4.58 -17.35 12.25
C GLN A 149 -3.54 -17.49 11.15
N PRO A 150 -2.58 -16.55 11.05
CA PRO A 150 -1.57 -16.58 10.01
C PRO A 150 -0.73 -17.85 10.05
N ASP A 151 -0.28 -18.29 11.23
CA ASP A 151 0.56 -19.49 11.36
C ASP A 151 -0.19 -20.77 10.95
N THR A 152 -1.45 -20.92 11.39
CA THR A 152 -2.29 -22.06 10.99
C THR A 152 -2.58 -22.03 9.49
N ALA A 153 -2.86 -20.85 8.93
CA ALA A 153 -3.05 -20.68 7.49
C ALA A 153 -1.77 -21.04 6.72
N GLN A 154 -0.58 -20.62 7.18
CA GLN A 154 0.72 -21.01 6.62
C GLN A 154 0.81 -22.51 6.50
N MET A 155 0.62 -23.18 7.63
CA MET A 155 0.84 -24.60 7.76
C MET A 155 -0.11 -25.37 6.84
N LEU A 156 -1.37 -24.96 6.76
CA LEU A 156 -2.34 -25.56 5.85
C LEU A 156 -1.90 -25.39 4.38
N ILE A 157 -1.46 -24.19 4.00
CA ILE A 157 -0.99 -23.91 2.63
C ILE A 157 0.27 -24.72 2.28
N GLU A 158 1.26 -24.76 3.17
CA GLU A 158 2.50 -25.53 3.00
C GLU A 158 2.26 -27.04 2.91
N ARG A 159 1.20 -27.53 3.56
CA ARG A 159 0.79 -28.93 3.53
C ARG A 159 -0.17 -29.24 2.36
N GLY A 160 -0.33 -28.32 1.42
CA GLY A 160 -1.01 -28.55 0.15
C GLY A 160 -2.52 -28.29 0.18
N ALA A 161 -3.02 -27.45 1.08
CA ALA A 161 -4.41 -26.99 1.03
C ALA A 161 -4.75 -26.40 -0.34
N LYS A 162 -5.91 -26.76 -0.89
CA LYS A 162 -6.43 -26.12 -2.11
C LYS A 162 -6.91 -24.70 -1.79
N ILE A 163 -6.10 -23.73 -2.20
CA ILE A 163 -6.29 -22.30 -1.95
C ILE A 163 -7.52 -21.67 -2.67
N ASP A 164 -7.96 -22.27 -3.78
CA ASP A 164 -9.02 -21.74 -4.64
C ASP A 164 -10.40 -22.40 -4.43
N LEU A 165 -10.55 -23.26 -3.41
CA LEU A 165 -11.89 -23.75 -3.06
C LEU A 165 -12.78 -22.55 -2.69
N GLN A 166 -14.07 -22.68 -2.97
CA GLN A 166 -15.07 -21.65 -2.67
C GLN A 166 -16.05 -22.17 -1.63
N GLU A 167 -16.39 -21.33 -0.67
CA GLU A 167 -17.51 -21.60 0.22
C GLU A 167 -18.84 -21.30 -0.48
N LYS A 168 -19.96 -21.57 0.19
CA LYS A 168 -21.29 -21.54 -0.40
C LYS A 168 -21.68 -20.19 -1.00
N GLU A 169 -21.16 -19.06 -0.52
CA GLU A 169 -21.35 -17.72 -1.12
C GLU A 169 -20.30 -17.37 -2.20
N GLY A 170 -19.41 -18.30 -2.55
CA GLY A 170 -18.40 -18.18 -3.58
C GLY A 170 -17.08 -17.56 -3.10
N CYS A 171 -16.88 -17.36 -1.79
CA CYS A 171 -15.66 -16.74 -1.30
C CYS A 171 -14.49 -17.75 -1.23
N THR A 172 -13.32 -17.35 -1.69
CA THR A 172 -12.07 -18.10 -1.51
C THR A 172 -11.36 -17.69 -0.22
N ALA A 173 -10.33 -18.42 0.17
CA ALA A 173 -9.45 -18.02 1.28
C ALA A 173 -8.86 -16.61 1.07
N LEU A 174 -8.46 -16.28 -0.17
CA LEU A 174 -7.91 -14.96 -0.50
C LEU A 174 -8.94 -13.85 -0.31
N MET A 175 -10.19 -14.07 -0.74
CA MET A 175 -11.27 -13.11 -0.51
C MET A 175 -11.56 -12.90 0.98
N ILE A 176 -11.53 -13.97 1.78
CA ILE A 176 -11.73 -13.87 3.23
C ILE A 176 -10.60 -13.07 3.87
N ALA A 177 -9.34 -13.34 3.50
CA ALA A 177 -8.17 -12.60 4.00
C ALA A 177 -8.24 -11.10 3.64
N CYS A 178 -8.58 -10.75 2.39
CA CYS A 178 -8.79 -9.37 1.97
C CYS A 178 -9.97 -8.70 2.71
N ARG A 179 -11.07 -9.43 2.94
CA ARG A 179 -12.23 -8.89 3.67
C ARG A 179 -11.91 -8.61 5.15
N ASN A 180 -11.03 -9.41 5.75
CA ASN A 180 -10.69 -9.33 7.17
C ASN A 180 -9.43 -8.50 7.46
N ALA A 181 -8.84 -7.86 6.46
CA ALA A 181 -7.62 -7.06 6.61
C ALA A 181 -6.40 -7.82 7.09
N GLN A 182 -6.12 -8.94 6.41
CA GLN A 182 -5.03 -9.86 6.73
C GLN A 182 -3.97 -9.88 5.60
N PRO A 183 -3.15 -8.82 5.47
CA PRO A 183 -2.19 -8.69 4.37
C PRO A 183 -1.18 -9.84 4.33
N ALA A 184 -0.73 -10.35 5.48
CA ALA A 184 0.22 -11.46 5.54
C ALA A 184 -0.35 -12.77 4.96
N ILE A 185 -1.60 -13.11 5.32
CA ILE A 185 -2.26 -14.30 4.78
C ILE A 185 -2.56 -14.12 3.29
N ALA A 186 -3.04 -12.93 2.90
CA ALA A 186 -3.28 -12.60 1.49
C ALA A 186 -1.99 -12.73 0.65
N GLN A 187 -0.87 -12.24 1.17
CA GLN A 187 0.44 -12.35 0.54
C GLN A 187 0.81 -13.80 0.26
N TRP A 188 0.72 -14.67 1.25
CA TRP A 188 1.08 -16.08 1.05
C TRP A 188 0.16 -16.80 0.09
N LEU A 189 -1.15 -16.53 0.14
CA LEU A 189 -2.08 -17.10 -0.82
C LEU A 189 -1.72 -16.67 -2.26
N ILE A 190 -1.39 -15.40 -2.46
CA ILE A 190 -0.96 -14.85 -3.75
C ILE A 190 0.37 -15.45 -4.21
N GLU A 191 1.36 -15.57 -3.32
CA GLU A 191 2.66 -16.21 -3.59
C GLU A 191 2.54 -17.69 -3.94
N ARG A 192 1.53 -18.37 -3.40
CA ARG A 192 1.25 -19.78 -3.67
C ARG A 192 0.29 -20.00 -4.85
N GLY A 193 0.01 -18.95 -5.61
CA GLY A 193 -0.69 -19.04 -6.89
C GLY A 193 -2.21 -19.00 -6.79
N ALA A 194 -2.78 -18.38 -5.75
CA ALA A 194 -4.23 -18.19 -5.65
C ALA A 194 -4.75 -17.43 -6.86
N LYS A 195 -5.90 -17.85 -7.40
CA LYS A 195 -6.55 -17.18 -8.52
C LYS A 195 -7.14 -15.85 -8.06
N ILE A 196 -6.49 -14.77 -8.47
CA ILE A 196 -6.78 -13.39 -8.04
C ILE A 196 -8.15 -12.88 -8.53
N ASP A 197 -8.58 -13.32 -9.71
CA ASP A 197 -9.79 -12.82 -10.39
C ASP A 197 -11.04 -13.68 -10.17
N LEU A 198 -11.00 -14.66 -9.24
CA LEU A 198 -12.22 -15.38 -8.90
C LEU A 198 -13.26 -14.40 -8.38
N GLN A 199 -14.53 -14.74 -8.62
CA GLN A 199 -15.68 -13.93 -8.24
C GLN A 199 -16.60 -14.76 -7.35
N ASN A 200 -17.05 -14.16 -6.23
CA ASN A 200 -18.05 -14.78 -5.38
C ASN A 200 -19.45 -14.69 -6.02
N LYS A 201 -20.51 -15.17 -5.37
CA LYS A 201 -21.88 -15.14 -5.92
C LYS A 201 -22.44 -13.72 -6.17
N LYS A 202 -21.82 -12.71 -5.57
CA LYS A 202 -22.13 -11.29 -5.81
C LYS A 202 -21.15 -10.65 -6.80
N GLU A 203 -20.33 -11.44 -7.46
CA GLU A 203 -19.28 -11.03 -8.40
C GLU A 203 -18.16 -10.17 -7.80
N TRP A 204 -17.96 -10.25 -6.47
CA TRP A 204 -16.83 -9.55 -5.83
C TRP A 204 -15.52 -10.30 -6.05
N THR A 205 -14.46 -9.55 -6.36
CA THR A 205 -13.08 -10.04 -6.44
C THR A 205 -12.30 -9.72 -5.16
N ALA A 206 -11.13 -10.33 -5.00
CA ALA A 206 -10.21 -9.99 -3.90
C ALA A 206 -9.78 -8.51 -3.93
N LEU A 207 -9.52 -7.95 -5.12
CA LEU A 207 -9.15 -6.55 -5.29
C LEU A 207 -10.26 -5.60 -4.83
N MET A 208 -11.51 -5.89 -5.17
CA MET A 208 -12.65 -5.09 -4.70
C MET A 208 -12.78 -5.12 -3.17
N LEU A 209 -12.57 -6.29 -2.55
CA LEU A 209 -12.60 -6.43 -1.09
C LEU A 209 -11.45 -5.67 -0.43
N ALA A 210 -10.24 -5.71 -1.00
CA ALA A 210 -9.09 -4.94 -0.51
C ALA A 210 -9.36 -3.41 -0.56
N CYS A 211 -9.93 -2.90 -1.66
CA CYS A 211 -10.34 -1.49 -1.75
C CYS A 211 -11.50 -1.18 -0.79
N TRP A 212 -12.47 -2.08 -0.62
CA TRP A 212 -13.58 -1.88 0.32
C TRP A 212 -13.12 -1.80 1.79
N CYS A 213 -12.08 -2.56 2.13
CA CYS A 213 -11.53 -2.67 3.47
C CYS A 213 -10.27 -1.81 3.71
N ASP A 214 -9.97 -0.87 2.81
CA ASP A 214 -8.85 0.08 2.93
C ASP A 214 -7.47 -0.57 3.13
N GLN A 215 -7.13 -1.51 2.25
CA GLN A 215 -5.83 -2.18 2.22
C GLN A 215 -5.04 -1.81 0.97
N PRO A 216 -4.34 -0.65 0.96
CA PRO A 216 -3.56 -0.22 -0.18
C PRO A 216 -2.45 -1.22 -0.54
N ASP A 217 -1.74 -1.77 0.45
CA ASP A 217 -0.64 -2.73 0.22
C ASP A 217 -1.15 -4.04 -0.39
N THR A 218 -2.26 -4.59 0.12
CA THR A 218 -2.89 -5.79 -0.45
C THR A 218 -3.42 -5.51 -1.86
N ALA A 219 -4.05 -4.36 -2.08
CA ALA A 219 -4.52 -3.95 -3.40
C ALA A 219 -3.35 -3.83 -4.40
N GLN A 220 -2.24 -3.21 -3.98
CA GLN A 220 -1.02 -3.10 -4.77
C GLN A 220 -0.50 -4.48 -5.19
N MET A 221 -0.37 -5.39 -4.23
CA MET A 221 0.12 -6.74 -4.49
C MET A 221 -0.77 -7.49 -5.48
N LEU A 222 -2.10 -7.37 -5.34
CA LEU A 222 -3.05 -7.97 -6.28
C LEU A 222 -2.89 -7.40 -7.70
N ILE A 223 -2.74 -6.07 -7.82
CA ILE A 223 -2.55 -5.39 -9.11
C ILE A 223 -1.22 -5.78 -9.75
N GLU A 224 -0.14 -5.82 -8.98
CA GLU A 224 1.20 -6.24 -9.44
C GLU A 224 1.21 -7.68 -9.94
N ARG A 225 0.38 -8.54 -9.37
CA ARG A 225 0.20 -9.93 -9.79
C ARG A 225 -0.86 -10.12 -10.87
N GLY A 226 -1.32 -9.04 -11.49
CA GLY A 226 -2.14 -9.08 -12.70
C GLY A 226 -3.66 -9.15 -12.45
N ALA A 227 -4.15 -8.69 -11.30
CA ALA A 227 -5.58 -8.54 -11.06
C ALA A 227 -6.25 -7.73 -12.18
N LYS A 228 -7.41 -8.20 -12.68
CA LYS A 228 -8.23 -7.43 -13.62
C LYS A 228 -8.92 -6.28 -12.89
N ILE A 229 -8.45 -5.07 -13.17
CA ILE A 229 -8.86 -3.83 -12.49
C ILE A 229 -10.33 -3.44 -12.76
N ASP A 230 -10.83 -3.75 -13.95
CA ASP A 230 -12.15 -3.31 -14.43
C ASP A 230 -13.26 -4.35 -14.27
N LEU A 231 -13.02 -5.45 -13.54
CA LEU A 231 -14.12 -6.37 -13.21
C LEU A 231 -15.20 -5.61 -12.44
N GLN A 232 -16.46 -6.02 -12.63
CA GLN A 232 -17.62 -5.44 -11.97
C GLN A 232 -18.32 -6.51 -11.14
N GLN A 233 -18.70 -6.15 -9.92
CA GLN A 233 -19.62 -6.95 -9.12
C GLN A 233 -21.07 -6.77 -9.60
N ASN A 234 -22.05 -7.58 -9.14
CA ASN A 234 -23.45 -7.59 -9.64
C ASN A 234 -24.13 -6.21 -9.74
N GLY A 235 -23.72 -5.25 -8.91
CA GLY A 235 -24.17 -3.86 -8.91
C GLY A 235 -23.47 -2.94 -9.91
N GLY A 236 -22.53 -3.44 -10.71
CA GLY A 236 -21.69 -2.67 -11.63
C GLY A 236 -20.50 -1.93 -10.98
N TRP A 237 -20.14 -2.27 -9.73
CA TRP A 237 -19.06 -1.55 -9.03
C TRP A 237 -17.69 -2.12 -9.37
N THR A 238 -16.71 -1.24 -9.60
CA THR A 238 -15.29 -1.58 -9.83
C THR A 238 -14.43 -1.27 -8.60
N ALA A 239 -13.19 -1.75 -8.59
CA ALA A 239 -12.21 -1.40 -7.56
C ALA A 239 -11.98 0.12 -7.46
N LEU A 240 -11.89 0.83 -8.59
CA LEU A 240 -11.72 2.29 -8.63
C LEU A 240 -12.91 3.03 -7.98
N MET A 241 -14.14 2.57 -8.25
CA MET A 241 -15.33 3.14 -7.61
C MET A 241 -15.31 2.98 -6.09
N LEU A 242 -14.85 1.83 -5.59
CA LEU A 242 -14.72 1.59 -4.15
C LEU A 242 -13.62 2.47 -3.55
N ALA A 243 -12.42 2.50 -4.14
CA ALA A 243 -11.33 3.36 -3.68
C ALA A 243 -11.76 4.84 -3.61
N CYS A 244 -12.50 5.34 -4.61
CA CYS A 244 -13.01 6.71 -4.61
C CYS A 244 -14.13 6.96 -3.60
N LEU A 245 -15.03 5.98 -3.36
CA LEU A 245 -16.09 6.11 -2.36
C LEU A 245 -15.53 6.17 -0.93
N TYR A 246 -14.47 5.40 -0.67
CA TYR A 246 -13.81 5.31 0.64
C TYR A 246 -12.62 6.27 0.79
N ASP A 247 -12.44 7.20 -0.15
CA ASP A 247 -11.41 8.25 -0.08
C ASP A 247 -9.98 7.71 0.03
N GLN A 248 -9.61 6.78 -0.87
CA GLN A 248 -8.30 6.14 -0.95
C GLN A 248 -7.52 6.67 -2.17
N PRO A 249 -6.94 7.87 -2.09
CA PRO A 249 -6.32 8.52 -3.25
C PRO A 249 -5.13 7.74 -3.80
N ASP A 250 -4.33 7.11 -2.95
CA ASP A 250 -3.13 6.41 -3.38
C ASP A 250 -3.49 5.09 -4.10
N THR A 251 -4.47 4.34 -3.58
CA THR A 251 -5.06 3.18 -4.28
C THR A 251 -5.74 3.58 -5.59
N ALA A 252 -6.49 4.69 -5.59
CA ALA A 252 -7.15 5.19 -6.79
C ALA A 252 -6.13 5.61 -7.86
N GLN A 253 -5.06 6.30 -7.46
CA GLN A 253 -3.96 6.68 -8.34
C GLN A 253 -3.32 5.44 -8.97
N MET A 254 -3.01 4.43 -8.17
CA MET A 254 -2.42 3.18 -8.65
C MET A 254 -3.32 2.45 -9.65
N LEU A 255 -4.64 2.38 -9.39
CA LEU A 255 -5.61 1.80 -10.31
C LEU A 255 -5.64 2.56 -11.64
N ILE A 256 -5.64 3.90 -11.59
CA ILE A 256 -5.63 4.77 -12.78
C ILE A 256 -4.34 4.57 -13.60
N GLU A 257 -3.17 4.59 -12.95
CA GLU A 257 -1.86 4.40 -13.59
C GLU A 257 -1.75 3.03 -14.28
N ARG A 258 -2.46 2.03 -13.76
CA ARG A 258 -2.53 0.68 -14.31
C ARG A 258 -3.68 0.49 -15.30
N GLY A 259 -4.32 1.58 -15.73
CA GLY A 259 -5.27 1.60 -16.84
C GLY A 259 -6.73 1.35 -16.48
N ALA A 260 -7.13 1.60 -15.22
CA ALA A 260 -8.54 1.55 -14.83
C ALA A 260 -9.41 2.43 -15.74
N LYS A 261 -10.55 1.90 -16.18
CA LYS A 261 -11.54 2.70 -16.91
C LYS A 261 -12.28 3.64 -15.96
N ILE A 262 -12.00 4.93 -16.11
CA ILE A 262 -12.42 6.01 -15.21
C ILE A 262 -13.95 6.22 -15.24
N ASP A 263 -14.56 6.09 -16.42
CA ASP A 263 -15.95 6.47 -16.68
C ASP A 263 -16.93 5.29 -16.71
N LEU A 264 -16.52 4.11 -16.22
CA LEU A 264 -17.47 3.03 -16.00
C LEU A 264 -18.59 3.49 -15.05
N GLN A 265 -19.80 3.01 -15.29
CA GLN A 265 -20.98 3.32 -14.50
C GLN A 265 -21.50 2.04 -13.82
N GLN A 266 -21.74 2.13 -12.51
CA GLN A 266 -22.48 1.09 -11.79
C GLN A 266 -23.97 1.12 -12.18
N ASN A 267 -24.77 0.14 -11.80
CA ASN A 267 -26.17 -0.03 -12.24
C ASN A 267 -27.10 1.18 -12.01
N GLY A 268 -26.78 2.06 -11.07
CA GLY A 268 -27.46 3.35 -10.84
C GLY A 268 -26.93 4.51 -11.70
N GLY A 269 -25.97 4.27 -12.60
CA GLY A 269 -25.29 5.27 -13.44
C GLY A 269 -24.16 6.05 -12.77
N TRP A 270 -23.69 5.64 -11.58
CA TRP A 270 -22.68 6.39 -10.85
C TRP A 270 -21.28 6.05 -11.35
N THR A 271 -20.46 7.07 -11.63
CA THR A 271 -19.03 6.93 -11.95
C THR A 271 -18.17 7.07 -10.69
N ALA A 272 -16.88 6.70 -10.77
CA ALA A 272 -15.93 6.94 -9.68
C ALA A 272 -15.88 8.41 -9.25
N LEU A 273 -16.01 9.36 -10.19
CA LEU A 273 -16.03 10.80 -9.91
C LEU A 273 -17.25 11.23 -9.10
N MET A 274 -18.44 10.74 -9.47
CA MET A 274 -19.66 11.02 -8.71
C MET A 274 -19.58 10.45 -7.30
N LEU A 275 -18.95 9.28 -7.14
CA LEU A 275 -18.75 8.65 -5.84
C LEU A 275 -17.74 9.42 -4.97
N ALA A 276 -16.65 9.94 -5.55
CA ALA A 276 -15.69 10.80 -4.86
C ALA A 276 -16.29 12.12 -4.38
N CYS A 277 -17.37 12.59 -5.02
CA CYS A 277 -18.11 13.80 -4.60
C CYS A 277 -19.01 13.57 -3.36
N GLN A 278 -19.13 12.34 -2.87
CA GLN A 278 -19.86 12.04 -1.65
C GLN A 278 -19.06 12.46 -0.41
N LYS A 279 -19.77 12.70 0.69
CA LYS A 279 -19.09 12.76 1.99
C LYS A 279 -18.64 11.34 2.34
N PRO A 280 -17.34 11.12 2.60
CA PRO A 280 -16.85 9.80 2.95
C PRO A 280 -17.50 9.35 4.27
N VAL A 281 -17.82 8.06 4.34
CA VAL A 281 -18.48 7.45 5.52
C VAL A 281 -17.52 7.37 6.71
N LYS A 282 -16.23 7.16 6.42
CA LYS A 282 -15.08 7.26 7.31
C LYS A 282 -13.96 7.87 6.48
N SER A 283 -13.31 8.91 6.96
CA SER A 283 -12.09 9.44 6.33
C SER A 283 -11.06 9.69 7.41
N HIS A 284 -9.86 9.19 7.17
CA HIS A 284 -8.67 9.47 7.98
C HIS A 284 -7.88 10.67 7.42
N HIS A 285 -8.43 11.34 6.40
CA HIS A 285 -7.78 12.45 5.71
C HIS A 285 -8.37 13.81 6.09
N THR A 286 -7.51 14.83 6.00
CA THR A 286 -7.91 16.24 6.17
C THR A 286 -8.81 16.69 5.02
N ALA A 287 -9.47 17.84 5.17
CA ALA A 287 -10.31 18.42 4.11
C ALA A 287 -9.59 18.56 2.75
N GLU A 288 -8.26 18.76 2.74
CA GLU A 288 -7.45 18.80 1.52
C GLU A 288 -7.25 17.40 0.90
N GLY A 289 -7.11 16.36 1.73
CA GLY A 289 -7.00 14.97 1.27
C GLY A 289 -8.28 14.49 0.58
N LEU A 290 -9.45 14.93 1.07
CA LEU A 290 -10.75 14.56 0.52
C LEU A 290 -10.96 15.00 -0.95
N LEU A 291 -10.17 15.95 -1.45
CA LEU A 291 -10.26 16.47 -2.82
C LEU A 291 -9.29 15.72 -3.78
N ARG A 292 -8.34 14.95 -3.25
CA ARG A 292 -7.32 14.25 -4.06
C ARG A 292 -7.94 13.30 -5.07
N CYS A 293 -8.89 12.46 -4.68
CA CYS A 293 -9.57 11.54 -5.61
C CYS A 293 -10.25 12.29 -6.78
N ILE A 294 -10.93 13.40 -6.50
CA ILE A 294 -11.61 14.21 -7.53
C ILE A 294 -10.59 14.81 -8.50
N LYS A 295 -9.48 15.36 -7.98
CA LYS A 295 -8.40 15.92 -8.79
C LYS A 295 -7.74 14.84 -9.66
N LEU A 296 -7.46 13.67 -9.10
CA LEU A 296 -6.88 12.52 -9.81
C LEU A 296 -7.78 12.06 -10.95
N LEU A 297 -9.08 11.89 -10.70
CA LEU A 297 -10.04 11.49 -11.74
C LEU A 297 -10.15 12.57 -12.83
N TYR A 298 -10.15 13.86 -12.44
CA TYR A 298 -10.14 14.95 -13.40
C TYR A 298 -8.90 14.90 -14.29
N THR A 299 -7.69 14.83 -13.71
CA THR A 299 -6.43 14.80 -14.48
C THR A 299 -6.33 13.57 -15.36
N ALA A 300 -6.86 12.44 -14.90
CA ALA A 300 -6.90 11.18 -15.64
C ALA A 300 -7.88 11.18 -16.82
N GLY A 301 -8.79 12.15 -16.90
CA GLY A 301 -9.67 12.32 -18.07
C GLY A 301 -11.16 12.09 -17.83
N ALA A 302 -11.62 11.93 -16.58
CA ALA A 302 -13.04 11.70 -16.27
C ALA A 302 -13.99 12.66 -17.00
N ASP A 303 -15.09 12.13 -17.53
CA ASP A 303 -16.15 12.95 -18.13
C ASP A 303 -17.05 13.55 -17.04
N LEU A 304 -16.99 14.88 -16.92
CA LEU A 304 -17.76 15.65 -15.95
C LEU A 304 -19.26 15.68 -16.26
N ASN A 305 -19.64 15.45 -17.52
CA ASN A 305 -21.01 15.61 -18.02
C ASN A 305 -21.82 14.31 -17.97
N LEU A 306 -21.21 13.19 -17.60
CA LEU A 306 -21.93 11.95 -17.38
C LEU A 306 -23.02 12.17 -16.34
N LYS A 307 -24.17 11.57 -16.59
CA LYS A 307 -25.34 11.65 -15.72
C LYS A 307 -25.63 10.27 -15.16
N HIS A 308 -25.92 10.21 -13.87
CA HIS A 308 -26.42 8.96 -13.32
C HIS A 308 -27.83 8.67 -13.88
N GLY A 309 -28.12 7.40 -14.13
CA GLY A 309 -29.43 6.98 -14.61
C GLY A 309 -30.44 7.08 -13.47
N SER A 310 -31.61 7.66 -13.74
CA SER A 310 -32.79 7.29 -12.97
C SER A 310 -33.08 5.84 -13.30
N GLY A 311 -32.78 4.92 -12.37
CA GLY A 311 -33.26 3.54 -12.49
C GLY A 311 -34.77 3.55 -12.78
N LYS A 312 -35.30 2.50 -13.43
CA LYS A 312 -36.71 2.37 -13.87
C LYS A 312 -37.79 2.82 -12.84
N TYR A 313 -37.44 2.91 -11.56
CA TYR A 313 -38.32 3.28 -10.44
C TYR A 313 -38.25 4.75 -10.00
N PHE A 314 -37.28 5.55 -10.45
CA PHE A 314 -37.10 6.94 -9.99
C PHE A 314 -37.18 7.95 -11.13
N ARG A 315 -38.32 7.99 -11.84
CA ARG A 315 -38.61 8.96 -12.92
C ARG A 315 -38.55 10.45 -12.49
N PHE A 316 -38.38 10.76 -11.20
CA PHE A 316 -38.43 12.12 -10.66
C PHE A 316 -37.09 12.73 -10.28
N PHE A 317 -35.98 11.97 -10.28
CA PHE A 317 -34.64 12.54 -10.13
C PHE A 317 -33.99 12.62 -11.51
N LEU A 318 -33.93 13.85 -12.06
CA LEU A 318 -33.16 14.18 -13.25
C LEU A 318 -31.72 13.71 -13.05
N GLY A 319 -31.14 13.05 -14.06
CA GLY A 319 -29.78 12.51 -13.97
C GLY A 319 -28.78 13.60 -13.57
N GLN A 320 -28.21 13.45 -12.37
CA GLN A 320 -27.30 14.41 -11.77
C GLN A 320 -25.87 14.17 -12.25
N THR A 321 -25.14 15.26 -12.47
CA THR A 321 -23.69 15.27 -12.76
C THR A 321 -22.86 15.11 -11.48
N ALA A 322 -21.54 15.00 -11.61
CA ALA A 322 -20.64 15.05 -10.47
C ALA A 322 -20.79 16.36 -9.66
N LEU A 323 -20.96 17.50 -10.35
CA LEU A 323 -21.16 18.81 -9.70
C LEU A 323 -22.48 18.85 -8.91
N ASP A 324 -23.55 18.33 -9.49
CA ASP A 324 -24.85 18.25 -8.81
C ASP A 324 -24.77 17.35 -7.56
N LYS A 325 -24.03 16.24 -7.65
CA LYS A 325 -23.78 15.40 -6.48
C LYS A 325 -22.98 16.13 -5.41
N ALA A 326 -21.91 16.81 -5.77
CA ALA A 326 -21.10 17.58 -4.81
C ALA A 326 -21.94 18.63 -4.06
N ARG A 327 -22.88 19.29 -4.77
CA ARG A 327 -23.86 20.21 -4.17
C ARG A 327 -24.80 19.50 -3.21
N TYR A 328 -25.41 18.39 -3.64
CA TYR A 328 -26.32 17.61 -2.81
C TYR A 328 -25.64 17.06 -1.54
N SER A 329 -24.40 16.60 -1.66
CA SER A 329 -23.60 16.10 -0.54
C SER A 329 -22.99 17.20 0.33
N ASN A 330 -23.19 18.48 -0.01
CA ASN A 330 -22.66 19.65 0.71
C ASN A 330 -21.13 19.56 0.89
N ARG A 331 -20.41 19.24 -0.19
CA ARG A 331 -18.94 19.23 -0.29
C ARG A 331 -18.47 20.51 -0.96
N ALA A 332 -18.31 21.58 -0.17
CA ALA A 332 -18.00 22.92 -0.68
C ALA A 332 -16.68 22.99 -1.46
N ASP A 333 -15.70 22.20 -1.05
CA ASP A 333 -14.43 22.00 -1.72
C ASP A 333 -14.59 21.39 -3.13
N ALA A 334 -15.33 20.29 -3.23
CA ALA A 334 -15.63 19.62 -4.50
C ALA A 334 -16.47 20.54 -5.42
N VAL A 335 -17.46 21.24 -4.87
CA VAL A 335 -18.27 22.22 -5.62
C VAL A 335 -17.38 23.35 -6.15
N ALA A 336 -16.47 23.88 -5.33
CA ALA A 336 -15.56 24.95 -5.74
C ALA A 336 -14.62 24.50 -6.88
N PHE A 337 -14.09 23.29 -6.80
CA PHE A 337 -13.24 22.72 -7.85
C PHE A 337 -14.01 22.44 -9.13
N LEU A 338 -15.12 21.71 -9.05
CA LEU A 338 -15.94 21.36 -10.21
C LEU A 338 -16.54 22.60 -10.90
N SER A 339 -17.01 23.58 -10.13
CA SER A 339 -17.49 24.86 -10.69
C SER A 339 -16.36 25.64 -11.36
N PHE A 340 -15.13 25.58 -10.84
CA PHE A 340 -13.98 26.20 -11.50
C PHE A 340 -13.70 25.55 -12.86
N VAL A 341 -13.58 24.21 -12.92
CA VAL A 341 -13.24 23.53 -14.17
C VAL A 341 -14.35 23.61 -15.23
N GLU A 342 -15.62 23.66 -14.84
CA GLU A 342 -16.75 23.75 -15.77
C GLU A 342 -17.09 25.18 -16.21
N THR A 343 -17.08 26.14 -15.28
CA THR A 343 -17.67 27.47 -15.53
C THR A 343 -16.65 28.61 -15.57
N SER A 344 -15.43 28.42 -15.05
CA SER A 344 -14.45 29.51 -15.02
C SER A 344 -13.99 29.85 -16.44
N LYS A 345 -13.98 31.15 -16.75
CA LYS A 345 -13.36 31.67 -17.97
C LYS A 345 -11.89 31.25 -18.09
N VAL A 346 -11.17 31.13 -16.97
CA VAL A 346 -9.77 30.70 -16.95
C VAL A 346 -9.66 29.24 -17.42
N ALA A 347 -10.41 28.34 -16.80
CA ALA A 347 -10.41 26.91 -17.17
C ALA A 347 -10.86 26.68 -18.61
N ARG A 348 -11.89 27.41 -19.08
CA ARG A 348 -12.37 27.33 -20.46
C ARG A 348 -11.33 27.78 -21.49
N VAL A 349 -10.59 28.86 -21.20
CA VAL A 349 -9.49 29.29 -22.08
C VAL A 349 -8.35 28.29 -22.05
N LEU A 350 -7.96 27.80 -20.86
CA LEU A 350 -6.86 26.85 -20.74
C LEU A 350 -7.16 25.49 -21.40
N GLY A 351 -8.24 24.82 -21.00
CA GLY A 351 -8.57 23.48 -21.47
C GLY A 351 -9.29 23.44 -22.82
N GLY A 352 -10.10 24.45 -23.13
CA GLY A 352 -10.88 24.51 -24.37
C GLY A 352 -10.14 25.24 -25.50
N GLU A 353 -9.90 26.54 -25.34
CA GLU A 353 -9.33 27.38 -26.42
C GLU A 353 -7.85 27.10 -26.67
N LEU A 354 -7.07 26.86 -25.60
CA LEU A 354 -5.63 26.61 -25.67
C LEU A 354 -5.26 25.13 -25.61
N GLU A 355 -6.22 24.23 -25.40
CA GLU A 355 -6.01 22.78 -25.31
C GLU A 355 -4.79 22.44 -24.43
N GLN A 356 -4.75 23.02 -23.22
CA GLN A 356 -3.76 22.67 -22.21
C GLN A 356 -4.13 21.34 -21.54
N PRO A 357 -3.13 20.53 -21.13
CA PRO A 357 -3.40 19.32 -20.39
C PRO A 357 -4.13 19.66 -19.08
N ARG A 358 -4.99 18.75 -18.62
CA ARG A 358 -5.78 18.94 -17.39
C ARG A 358 -4.91 19.18 -16.15
N SER A 359 -3.67 18.70 -16.15
CA SER A 359 -2.66 19.00 -15.12
C SER A 359 -2.33 20.50 -15.01
N VAL A 360 -2.24 21.22 -16.14
CA VAL A 360 -2.03 22.68 -16.14
C VAL A 360 -3.27 23.40 -15.61
N VAL A 361 -4.48 22.97 -15.99
CA VAL A 361 -5.73 23.56 -15.46
C VAL A 361 -5.80 23.35 -13.94
N LEU A 362 -5.39 22.18 -13.45
CA LEU A 362 -5.31 21.89 -12.02
C LEU A 362 -4.30 22.80 -11.31
N ALA A 363 -3.09 23.00 -11.87
CA ALA A 363 -2.06 23.87 -11.28
C ALA A 363 -2.58 25.31 -11.05
N PHE A 364 -3.36 25.85 -12.00
CA PHE A 364 -4.01 27.16 -11.82
C PHE A 364 -5.01 27.17 -10.65
N TYR A 365 -5.75 26.08 -10.43
CA TYR A 365 -6.68 26.00 -9.31
C TYR A 365 -5.95 25.99 -7.96
N GLU A 366 -4.84 25.25 -7.89
CA GLU A 366 -4.01 25.07 -6.69
C GLU A 366 -3.28 26.36 -6.30
N GLU A 367 -2.77 27.11 -7.27
CA GLU A 367 -2.17 28.44 -7.05
C GLU A 367 -3.20 29.57 -6.82
N GLY A 368 -4.49 29.22 -6.70
CA GLY A 368 -5.54 30.21 -6.45
C GLY A 368 -5.86 31.13 -7.64
N LEU A 369 -5.37 30.81 -8.84
CA LEU A 369 -5.54 31.57 -10.08
C LEU A 369 -6.91 31.32 -10.74
N ARG A 370 -7.99 31.43 -9.95
CA ARG A 370 -9.34 30.99 -10.33
C ARG A 370 -10.12 31.99 -11.18
N THR A 371 -9.71 33.26 -11.17
CA THR A 371 -10.42 34.39 -11.81
C THR A 371 -9.54 35.11 -12.83
N THR A 372 -10.16 35.94 -13.69
CA THR A 372 -9.42 36.81 -14.61
C THR A 372 -8.50 37.78 -13.87
N ARG A 373 -8.95 38.31 -12.72
CA ARG A 373 -8.21 39.27 -11.90
C ARG A 373 -6.98 38.63 -11.25
N SER A 374 -7.08 37.40 -10.77
CA SER A 374 -5.92 36.69 -10.22
C SER A 374 -4.88 36.37 -11.29
N CYS A 375 -5.28 36.19 -12.55
CA CYS A 375 -4.36 35.91 -13.66
C CYS A 375 -3.69 37.16 -14.24
N SER A 376 -4.12 38.38 -13.89
CA SER A 376 -3.62 39.60 -14.53
C SER A 376 -2.20 40.00 -14.12
N VAL A 377 -1.65 39.36 -13.08
CA VAL A 377 -0.28 39.60 -12.60
C VAL A 377 0.75 38.68 -13.25
N LEU A 378 0.28 37.61 -13.91
CA LEU A 378 1.15 36.56 -14.44
C LEU A 378 2.04 37.06 -15.58
N GLN A 379 3.28 36.57 -15.59
CA GLN A 379 4.28 36.80 -16.61
C GLN A 379 4.63 35.50 -17.36
N HIS A 380 5.47 35.62 -18.39
CA HIS A 380 5.89 34.47 -19.20
C HIS A 380 6.57 33.35 -18.41
N GLU A 381 7.32 33.69 -17.35
CA GLU A 381 8.04 32.75 -16.49
C GLU A 381 7.09 32.01 -15.54
N ASP A 382 6.12 32.71 -14.94
CA ASP A 382 5.10 32.09 -14.09
C ASP A 382 4.31 31.01 -14.84
N LEU A 383 3.95 31.29 -16.09
CA LEU A 383 3.25 30.33 -16.94
C LEU A 383 4.11 29.10 -17.27
N VAL A 384 5.43 29.23 -17.35
CA VAL A 384 6.33 28.07 -17.50
C VAL A 384 6.32 27.23 -16.24
N ASN A 385 6.40 27.87 -15.06
CA ASN A 385 6.35 27.19 -13.77
C ASN A 385 5.01 26.46 -13.56
N LEU A 386 3.92 26.98 -14.13
CA LEU A 386 2.59 26.34 -14.17
C LEU A 386 2.47 25.23 -15.22
N GLY A 387 3.54 24.90 -15.95
CA GLY A 387 3.58 23.83 -16.94
C GLY A 387 3.20 24.21 -18.38
N MET A 388 2.94 25.49 -18.66
CA MET A 388 2.66 25.95 -20.04
C MET A 388 3.95 26.12 -20.85
N THR A 389 4.46 25.04 -21.42
CA THR A 389 5.75 25.06 -22.16
C THR A 389 5.68 25.83 -23.48
N SER A 390 4.55 25.77 -24.20
CA SER A 390 4.39 26.41 -25.51
C SER A 390 4.43 27.94 -25.44
N SER A 391 5.41 28.54 -26.13
CA SER A 391 5.59 30.00 -26.21
C SER A 391 4.43 30.71 -26.91
N LEU A 392 3.78 30.05 -27.89
CA LEU A 392 2.60 30.58 -28.57
C LEU A 392 1.40 30.61 -27.61
N LYS A 393 1.12 29.49 -26.93
CA LYS A 393 -0.02 29.38 -26.02
C LYS A 393 0.12 30.32 -24.82
N ARG A 394 1.35 30.51 -24.29
CA ARG A 394 1.64 31.53 -23.27
C ARG A 394 1.35 32.95 -23.75
N ARG A 395 1.78 33.33 -24.96
CA ARG A 395 1.49 34.66 -25.52
C ARG A 395 -0.01 34.90 -25.69
N LEU A 396 -0.74 33.90 -26.21
CA LEU A 396 -2.19 33.98 -26.37
C LEU A 396 -2.91 34.12 -25.02
N PHE A 397 -2.45 33.39 -24.00
CA PHE A 397 -2.97 33.51 -22.64
C PHE A 397 -2.73 34.92 -22.08
N LEU A 398 -1.49 35.43 -22.13
CA LEU A 398 -1.17 36.77 -21.63
C LEU A 398 -1.92 37.85 -22.39
N GLN A 399 -2.06 37.75 -23.71
CA GLN A 399 -2.87 38.70 -24.48
C GLN A 399 -4.31 38.80 -23.98
N ARG A 400 -4.85 37.72 -23.40
CA ARG A 400 -6.22 37.68 -22.89
C ARG A 400 -6.37 38.17 -21.45
N PHE A 401 -5.40 37.86 -20.59
CA PHE A 401 -5.50 38.09 -19.14
C PHE A 401 -4.54 39.17 -18.62
N ASN A 402 -3.42 39.42 -19.30
CA ASN A 402 -2.44 40.47 -18.98
C ASN A 402 -1.84 41.10 -20.27
N PRO A 403 -2.60 41.95 -20.99
CA PRO A 403 -2.14 42.52 -22.27
C PRO A 403 -0.88 43.38 -22.15
N SER A 404 -0.64 43.95 -20.97
CA SER A 404 0.53 44.80 -20.68
C SER A 404 1.84 44.02 -20.70
N ALA A 405 1.82 42.73 -20.37
CA ALA A 405 2.98 41.84 -20.45
C ALA A 405 3.40 41.50 -21.89
N VAL A 406 2.61 41.89 -22.90
CA VAL A 406 2.85 41.58 -24.33
C VAL A 406 3.67 42.68 -25.04
N GLN A 407 3.96 43.81 -24.40
CA GLN A 407 4.73 44.90 -25.01
C GLN A 407 6.25 44.62 -25.11
N LEU A 408 6.63 43.97 -26.24
CA LEU A 408 7.88 44.03 -27.06
C LEU A 408 9.19 43.35 -26.56
N PRO A 409 10.04 42.80 -27.48
CA PRO A 409 10.35 43.36 -28.81
C PRO A 409 10.08 42.49 -30.04
N ARG A 410 9.36 43.08 -31.00
CA ARG A 410 9.63 42.97 -32.44
C ARG A 410 10.90 43.77 -32.72
N GLN A 411 12.00 43.09 -33.06
CA GLN A 411 12.92 43.46 -34.14
C GLN A 411 13.98 42.36 -34.30
N SER A 412 13.88 41.62 -35.39
CA SER A 412 15.01 40.90 -35.99
C SER A 412 16.05 41.91 -36.48
N LEU A 413 17.35 41.71 -36.22
CA LEU A 413 18.51 42.29 -36.95
C LEU A 413 19.81 41.51 -36.55
N PRO A 414 20.90 41.54 -37.35
CA PRO A 414 21.64 40.37 -37.81
C PRO A 414 23.01 40.13 -37.14
N LYS A 415 23.59 38.95 -37.42
CA LYS A 415 24.96 38.50 -37.10
C LYS A 415 26.06 39.54 -37.39
N ARG A 416 26.96 39.83 -36.41
CA ARG A 416 28.44 39.61 -36.47
C ARG A 416 29.23 40.35 -35.36
N ALA A 417 30.40 39.76 -35.03
CA ALA A 417 31.52 40.22 -34.18
C ALA A 417 31.45 39.73 -32.73
N SER A 418 31.97 38.56 -32.31
CA SER A 418 33.29 37.94 -32.53
C SER A 418 34.49 38.88 -32.28
N GLN A 419 35.18 38.59 -31.15
CA GLN A 419 36.62 38.69 -30.88
C GLN A 419 37.13 39.77 -29.92
N ARG A 420 37.54 39.29 -28.73
CA ARG A 420 38.82 39.48 -28.02
C ARG A 420 38.57 38.93 -26.60
N ILE A 421 39.19 37.86 -26.10
CA ILE A 421 40.62 37.59 -25.96
C ILE A 421 40.82 36.07 -25.91
N ALA A 422 41.77 35.57 -26.70
CA ALA A 422 42.40 34.28 -26.50
C ALA A 422 43.56 34.42 -25.49
N ARG A 423 43.81 33.31 -24.77
CA ARG A 423 44.97 32.97 -23.90
C ARG A 423 44.82 33.31 -22.41
N VAL A 424 44.62 32.26 -21.60
CA VAL A 424 45.69 31.68 -20.76
C VAL A 424 45.43 30.15 -20.58
N LEU A 425 46.39 29.38 -21.12
CA LEU A 425 46.90 28.05 -20.75
C LEU A 425 45.93 26.89 -20.41
N LEU A 426 46.02 25.87 -21.28
CA LEU A 426 45.56 24.50 -21.15
C LEU A 426 46.26 23.71 -20.01
N PRO A 427 45.67 22.59 -19.56
CA PRO A 427 46.15 21.74 -18.46
C PRO A 427 47.26 20.77 -18.93
N PRO A 428 48.01 20.14 -18.02
CA PRO A 428 48.65 18.86 -18.31
C PRO A 428 47.73 17.71 -17.90
N SER A 429 47.26 16.97 -18.91
CA SER A 429 47.11 15.50 -18.98
C SER A 429 46.70 14.74 -17.69
N GLY A 430 45.61 13.98 -17.62
CA GLY A 430 45.01 13.15 -18.65
C GLY A 430 43.54 13.44 -18.94
N THR A 431 43.02 12.79 -19.96
CA THR A 431 41.80 13.09 -20.73
C THR A 431 40.51 13.06 -19.90
N SER A 432 40.24 14.09 -19.10
CA SER A 432 38.90 14.32 -18.55
C SER A 432 37.96 14.64 -19.70
N ARG A 433 37.08 13.69 -20.03
CA ARG A 433 36.08 13.85 -21.10
C ARG A 433 34.99 14.86 -20.73
N TYR A 434 34.82 15.14 -19.43
CA TYR A 434 33.76 16.00 -18.91
C TYR A 434 34.29 17.05 -17.93
N ASP A 435 33.66 18.22 -17.93
CA ASP A 435 33.96 19.35 -17.04
C ASP A 435 33.47 19.10 -15.60
N ALA A 436 32.40 18.32 -15.42
CA ALA A 436 31.82 18.00 -14.10
C ALA A 436 31.10 16.64 -14.05
N PHE A 437 31.18 15.96 -12.91
CA PHE A 437 30.37 14.80 -12.52
C PHE A 437 29.33 15.23 -11.48
N LEU A 438 28.08 14.79 -11.66
CA LEU A 438 26.95 15.06 -10.78
C LEU A 438 26.56 13.76 -10.09
N THR A 439 26.40 13.75 -8.77
CA THR A 439 25.88 12.58 -8.04
C THR A 439 24.92 12.98 -6.92
N HIS A 440 24.01 12.06 -6.59
CA HIS A 440 22.97 12.18 -5.57
C HIS A 440 22.74 10.83 -4.90
N ASP A 441 22.26 10.85 -3.65
CA ASP A 441 21.80 9.65 -2.95
C ASP A 441 20.43 9.21 -3.47
N TRP A 442 20.34 7.94 -3.87
CA TRP A 442 19.10 7.28 -4.27
C TRP A 442 18.56 6.51 -3.05
N GLY A 443 17.72 7.15 -2.23
CA GLY A 443 16.91 6.41 -1.26
C GLY A 443 15.94 5.46 -1.96
N GLU A 444 15.24 4.61 -1.19
CA GLU A 444 14.28 3.60 -1.68
C GLU A 444 13.15 4.13 -2.59
N ASP A 445 12.98 5.45 -2.68
CA ASP A 445 12.17 6.13 -3.70
C ASP A 445 13.02 7.23 -4.37
N GLY A 446 13.84 6.82 -5.34
CA GLY A 446 14.87 7.63 -5.99
C GLY A 446 14.52 9.11 -6.23
N ALA A 447 15.46 10.00 -5.93
CA ALA A 447 15.26 11.45 -6.01
C ALA A 447 14.80 11.94 -7.40
N ASN A 448 14.04 13.05 -7.42
CA ASN A 448 13.50 13.73 -8.60
C ASN A 448 14.57 13.92 -9.70
N HIS A 449 14.54 13.02 -10.70
CA HIS A 449 15.37 13.04 -11.89
C HIS A 449 15.31 14.39 -12.63
N GLU A 450 14.21 15.14 -12.45
CA GLU A 450 13.99 16.49 -12.97
C GLU A 450 14.91 17.55 -12.36
N VAL A 451 15.26 17.46 -11.08
CA VAL A 451 16.12 18.44 -10.41
C VAL A 451 17.56 18.28 -10.88
N VAL A 452 18.06 17.03 -10.91
CA VAL A 452 19.38 16.71 -11.45
C VAL A 452 19.46 17.08 -12.93
N SER A 453 18.40 16.79 -13.70
CA SER A 453 18.31 17.19 -15.11
C SER A 453 18.27 18.72 -15.29
N SER A 454 17.62 19.45 -14.40
CA SER A 454 17.54 20.92 -14.42
C SER A 454 18.88 21.56 -14.11
N VAL A 455 19.59 21.05 -13.11
CA VAL A 455 20.96 21.48 -12.81
C VAL A 455 21.90 21.15 -13.97
N ASN A 456 21.80 19.95 -14.52
CA ASN A 456 22.61 19.56 -15.66
C ASN A 456 22.36 20.48 -16.88
N ALA A 457 21.09 20.81 -17.14
CA ALA A 457 20.72 21.74 -18.19
C ALA A 457 21.34 23.14 -17.99
N ARG A 458 21.35 23.66 -16.75
CA ARG A 458 21.98 24.96 -16.45
C ARG A 458 23.50 24.94 -16.62
N ILE A 459 24.15 23.84 -16.28
CA ILE A 459 25.60 23.67 -16.46
C ILE A 459 25.94 23.60 -17.96
N ARG A 460 25.10 22.92 -18.74
CA ARG A 460 25.19 22.88 -20.21
C ARG A 460 24.97 24.25 -20.84
N ASP A 461 24.00 25.01 -20.35
CA ASP A 461 23.75 26.38 -20.82
C ASP A 461 24.93 27.31 -20.52
N ALA A 462 25.73 27.00 -19.49
CA ALA A 462 27.00 27.65 -19.19
C ALA A 462 28.18 27.13 -20.05
N GLY A 463 27.92 26.28 -21.04
CA GLY A 463 28.92 25.77 -21.99
C GLY A 463 29.85 24.71 -21.40
N LYS A 464 29.43 23.99 -20.36
CA LYS A 464 30.19 22.90 -19.71
C LYS A 464 29.58 21.55 -20.06
N VAL A 465 30.42 20.54 -20.24
CA VAL A 465 30.00 19.17 -20.56
C VAL A 465 30.00 18.35 -19.27
N THR A 466 28.91 17.64 -18.94
CA THR A 466 28.86 16.81 -17.74
C THR A 466 28.76 15.33 -18.08
N TRP A 467 29.20 14.45 -17.17
CA TRP A 467 29.08 12.99 -17.34
C TRP A 467 27.62 12.54 -17.58
N PHE A 468 26.65 13.30 -17.06
CA PHE A 468 25.22 13.05 -17.26
C PHE A 468 24.73 13.33 -18.69
N ASP A 469 25.55 13.94 -19.55
CA ASP A 469 25.21 14.20 -20.96
C ASP A 469 25.40 12.97 -21.87
N GLY A 470 26.07 11.92 -21.39
CA GLY A 470 26.54 10.79 -22.20
C GLY A 470 25.63 9.56 -22.23
N ASP A 471 25.20 9.06 -21.07
CA ASP A 471 24.48 7.79 -20.95
C ASP A 471 23.59 7.81 -19.69
N ARG A 472 22.37 7.24 -19.76
CA ARG A 472 21.56 7.00 -18.55
C ARG A 472 22.27 5.97 -17.68
N LEU A 473 22.41 6.24 -16.37
CA LEU A 473 22.91 5.29 -15.38
C LEU A 473 22.04 4.04 -15.39
N SER A 474 22.45 3.01 -16.13
CA SER A 474 21.78 1.72 -16.22
C SER A 474 22.83 0.62 -16.14
N GLY A 475 22.73 -0.27 -15.14
CA GLY A 475 23.75 -1.28 -14.84
C GLY A 475 24.40 -1.12 -13.46
N ASN A 476 25.64 -1.61 -13.31
CA ASN A 476 26.38 -1.58 -12.04
C ASN A 476 26.76 -0.14 -11.66
N ILE A 477 25.98 0.44 -10.74
CA ILE A 477 26.06 1.86 -10.37
C ILE A 477 27.43 2.25 -9.80
N ILE A 478 28.10 1.33 -9.11
CA ILE A 478 29.41 1.58 -8.49
C ILE A 478 30.45 1.80 -9.59
N GLN A 479 30.47 0.91 -10.59
CA GLN A 479 31.40 1.02 -11.72
C GLN A 479 31.18 2.33 -12.51
N GLN A 480 29.93 2.75 -12.69
CA GLN A 480 29.59 3.97 -13.43
C GLN A 480 29.93 5.26 -12.66
N ILE A 481 29.77 5.26 -11.33
CA ILE A 481 30.21 6.37 -10.49
C ILE A 481 31.74 6.47 -10.51
N THR A 482 32.44 5.34 -10.43
CA THR A 482 33.90 5.30 -10.53
C THR A 482 34.37 5.85 -11.88
N GLU A 483 33.82 5.37 -13.00
CA GLU A 483 34.14 5.89 -14.34
C GLU A 483 33.79 7.39 -14.47
N GLY A 484 32.68 7.84 -13.87
CA GLY A 484 32.26 9.23 -13.90
C GLY A 484 33.17 10.18 -13.15
N ILE A 485 33.69 9.74 -12.00
CA ILE A 485 34.68 10.49 -11.21
C ILE A 485 36.02 10.54 -11.96
N GLU A 486 36.49 9.40 -12.49
CA GLU A 486 37.79 9.29 -13.17
C GLU A 486 37.90 10.15 -14.44
N ASN A 487 36.78 10.38 -15.13
CA ASN A 487 36.75 11.11 -16.39
C ASN A 487 36.26 12.56 -16.27
N SER A 488 36.03 13.07 -15.05
CA SER A 488 35.47 14.40 -14.82
C SER A 488 36.42 15.32 -14.05
N ARG A 489 36.48 16.59 -14.45
CA ARG A 489 37.39 17.57 -13.84
C ARG A 489 36.93 18.10 -12.47
N LYS A 490 35.64 18.02 -12.14
CA LYS A 490 35.06 18.46 -10.86
C LYS A 490 33.93 17.53 -10.43
N VAL A 491 33.69 17.39 -9.14
CA VAL A 491 32.53 16.63 -8.62
C VAL A 491 31.59 17.52 -7.84
N VAL A 492 30.30 17.41 -8.13
CA VAL A 492 29.24 18.15 -7.45
C VAL A 492 28.28 17.16 -6.81
N VAL A 493 28.18 17.21 -5.48
CA VAL A 493 27.32 16.35 -4.68
C VAL A 493 26.10 17.15 -4.20
N PHE A 494 24.90 16.62 -4.41
CA PHE A 494 23.65 17.20 -3.93
C PHE A 494 23.16 16.47 -2.69
N ILE A 495 22.88 17.22 -1.64
CA ILE A 495 22.21 16.72 -0.43
C ILE A 495 20.82 17.36 -0.36
N THR A 496 19.79 16.51 -0.28
CA THR A 496 18.38 16.95 -0.30
C THR A 496 17.87 17.31 1.10
N GLU A 497 16.82 18.14 1.15
CA GLU A 497 16.12 18.53 2.38
C GLU A 497 15.54 17.31 3.12
N ARG A 498 15.22 16.22 2.42
CA ARG A 498 14.72 14.95 3.01
C ARG A 498 15.82 14.19 3.76
N TYR A 499 17.07 14.20 3.26
CA TYR A 499 18.22 13.69 4.01
C TYR A 499 18.48 14.53 5.27
N MET A 500 18.28 15.85 5.16
CA MET A 500 18.35 16.77 6.31
C MET A 500 17.22 16.53 7.33
N HIS A 501 16.00 16.22 6.89
CA HIS A 501 14.89 15.79 7.75
C HIS A 501 15.16 14.45 8.44
N LYS A 502 15.85 13.52 7.79
CA LYS A 502 16.29 12.27 8.42
C LYS A 502 17.30 12.53 9.55
N LEU A 503 18.18 13.51 9.39
CA LEU A 503 19.09 14.01 10.44
C LEU A 503 18.37 14.78 11.57
N GLN A 504 17.22 15.43 11.28
CA GLN A 504 16.38 16.11 12.28
C GLN A 504 15.69 15.16 13.26
N GLY A 505 15.54 13.88 12.91
CA GLY A 505 14.94 12.86 13.79
C GLY A 505 15.76 12.54 15.04
N ASP A 506 17.06 12.86 15.03
CA ASP A 506 18.03 12.38 16.03
C ASP A 506 18.48 13.42 17.08
N GLY A 507 17.76 14.54 17.23
CA GLY A 507 17.78 15.36 18.45
C GLY A 507 18.73 16.57 18.48
N GLU A 508 18.10 17.72 18.80
CA GLU A 508 18.56 19.06 19.24
C GLU A 508 19.75 19.72 18.52
N ASP A 509 19.47 20.82 17.81
CA ASP A 509 20.47 21.54 17.03
C ASP A 509 20.45 23.07 17.24
N TYR A 510 21.52 23.56 17.88
CA TYR A 510 21.91 24.96 18.01
C TYR A 510 22.29 25.58 16.65
N CYS A 511 22.57 24.78 15.61
CA CYS A 511 22.89 25.25 14.26
C CYS A 511 21.68 25.85 13.52
N LYS A 512 20.45 25.66 13.99
CA LYS A 512 19.25 26.17 13.30
C LYS A 512 19.28 27.69 13.09
N ASP A 513 19.78 28.46 14.05
CA ASP A 513 19.76 29.93 14.00
C ASP A 513 20.92 30.51 13.16
N GLU A 514 22.11 29.92 13.21
CA GLU A 514 23.23 30.33 12.33
C GLU A 514 23.04 29.85 10.87
N PHE A 515 22.39 28.70 10.65
CA PHE A 515 22.14 28.17 9.30
C PHE A 515 20.94 28.85 8.61
N LEU A 516 19.93 29.31 9.36
CA LEU A 516 18.88 30.21 8.86
C LEU A 516 19.45 31.57 8.43
N ALA A 517 20.52 32.05 9.09
CA ALA A 517 21.22 33.25 8.66
C ALA A 517 21.96 33.02 7.33
N ALA A 518 22.66 31.89 7.15
CA ALA A 518 23.35 31.56 5.91
C ALA A 518 22.41 31.34 4.70
N THR A 519 21.27 30.68 4.91
CA THR A 519 20.24 30.47 3.85
C THR A 519 19.48 31.75 3.48
N ARG A 520 19.41 32.75 4.37
CA ARG A 520 18.86 34.07 4.06
C ARG A 520 19.77 34.90 3.14
N VAL A 521 21.05 34.57 3.03
CA VAL A 521 22.02 35.32 2.21
C VAL A 521 21.96 34.95 0.71
N ARG A 522 21.43 33.79 0.33
CA ARG A 522 21.15 33.46 -1.09
C ARG A 522 19.89 32.61 -1.24
N LYS A 523 18.80 33.26 -1.66
CA LYS A 523 17.54 32.58 -2.02
C LYS A 523 17.70 31.75 -3.31
N SER A 524 17.88 30.45 -3.16
CA SER A 524 17.20 29.45 -4.01
C SER A 524 16.93 28.21 -3.16
N ARG A 525 15.64 27.94 -2.93
CA ARG A 525 15.15 26.91 -2.03
C ARG A 525 15.53 25.49 -2.51
N ASN A 526 16.05 24.68 -1.59
CA ASN A 526 15.98 23.20 -1.52
C ASN A 526 17.13 22.33 -2.06
N MET A 527 18.33 22.88 -2.30
CA MET A 527 19.54 22.06 -2.49
C MET A 527 20.78 22.69 -1.90
N ILE A 528 21.63 21.86 -1.29
CA ILE A 528 23.01 22.21 -0.95
C ILE A 528 23.91 21.61 -2.02
N SER A 529 24.68 22.46 -2.69
CA SER A 529 25.68 22.04 -3.70
C SER A 529 27.06 22.04 -3.06
N VAL A 530 27.68 20.87 -2.91
CA VAL A 530 29.06 20.76 -2.44
C VAL A 530 29.95 20.47 -3.64
N ILE A 531 30.87 21.39 -3.94
CA ILE A 531 31.84 21.24 -5.02
C ILE A 531 33.12 20.67 -4.40
N VAL A 532 33.49 19.47 -4.81
CA VAL A 532 34.67 18.77 -4.31
C VAL A 532 35.66 18.58 -5.46
N ASP A 533 36.96 18.75 -5.17
CA ASP A 533 38.02 18.44 -6.14
C ASP A 533 38.07 16.91 -6.35
N PRO A 534 38.18 16.39 -7.59
CA PRO A 534 38.16 14.94 -7.84
C PRO A 534 39.25 14.17 -7.10
N THR A 535 40.37 14.81 -6.78
CA THR A 535 41.47 14.23 -5.98
C THR A 535 41.07 13.89 -4.53
N MET A 536 39.88 14.28 -4.10
CA MET A 536 39.34 14.13 -2.75
C MET A 536 38.30 12.98 -2.64
N LEU A 537 38.16 12.18 -3.69
CA LEU A 537 37.22 11.06 -3.75
C LEU A 537 38.01 9.74 -3.81
N ASP A 538 38.34 9.18 -2.66
CA ASP A 538 38.86 7.81 -2.59
C ASP A 538 37.73 6.83 -2.88
N THR A 539 37.80 6.15 -4.03
CA THR A 539 36.77 5.27 -4.55
C THR A 539 36.70 3.93 -3.82
N SER A 540 37.68 3.60 -2.98
CA SER A 540 37.78 2.30 -2.29
C SER A 540 36.83 2.12 -1.10
N LEU A 541 36.14 3.17 -0.66
CA LEU A 541 35.40 3.21 0.62
C LEU A 541 33.88 3.40 0.50
N TRP A 542 33.30 3.33 -0.70
CA TRP A 542 31.85 3.47 -0.89
C TRP A 542 31.08 2.22 -0.44
N ARG A 543 30.93 2.03 0.87
CA ARG A 543 29.96 1.10 1.50
C ARG A 543 29.42 1.73 2.80
N GLY A 544 28.28 2.41 2.72
CA GLY A 544 27.59 3.04 3.87
C GLY A 544 27.35 4.56 3.71
N PRO A 545 26.66 5.22 4.66
CA PRO A 545 26.34 6.65 4.58
C PRO A 545 27.61 7.53 4.43
N LEU A 546 27.51 8.57 3.59
CA LEU A 546 28.61 9.37 3.01
C LEU A 546 29.83 9.59 3.95
N GLN A 547 30.95 8.95 3.64
CA GLN A 547 32.27 9.23 4.23
C GLN A 547 33.24 9.63 3.10
N LEU A 548 33.89 10.80 3.22
CA LEU A 548 34.85 11.30 2.23
C LEU A 548 36.21 11.59 2.90
N LYS A 549 37.30 11.15 2.26
CA LYS A 549 38.69 11.44 2.68
C LYS A 549 39.32 12.50 1.79
N LEU A 550 39.87 13.54 2.40
CA LEU A 550 40.59 14.62 1.72
C LEU A 550 42.09 14.48 1.99
N GLY A 551 42.89 14.24 0.95
CA GLY A 551 44.36 14.30 1.05
C GLY A 551 44.99 13.31 2.05
N GLY A 552 44.40 12.11 2.18
CA GLY A 552 44.90 11.05 3.05
C GLY A 552 44.41 11.08 4.51
N ASN A 553 43.72 12.15 4.93
CA ASN A 553 43.12 12.25 6.27
C ASN A 553 41.59 12.41 6.19
N LEU A 554 40.88 11.81 7.16
CA LEU A 554 39.41 11.76 7.21
C LEU A 554 38.85 13.10 7.71
N TYR A 555 38.32 13.92 6.80
CA TYR A 555 37.89 15.28 7.11
C TYR A 555 36.40 15.55 6.94
N ILE A 556 35.59 14.63 6.42
CA ILE A 556 34.15 14.85 6.34
C ILE A 556 33.46 13.67 6.99
N ASP A 557 33.15 13.88 8.27
CA ASP A 557 32.39 12.98 9.10
C ASP A 557 31.18 13.75 9.65
N PHE A 558 30.00 13.41 9.13
CA PHE A 558 28.73 13.97 9.59
C PHE A 558 28.03 13.09 10.62
N THR A 559 28.67 12.00 11.07
CA THR A 559 28.03 11.03 11.96
C THR A 559 27.80 11.61 13.35
N THR A 560 28.69 12.49 13.83
CA THR A 560 28.61 13.07 15.19
C THR A 560 28.49 14.59 15.19
N PRO A 561 27.67 15.20 16.09
CA PRO A 561 27.43 16.65 16.12
C PRO A 561 28.69 17.50 16.21
N ALA A 562 29.68 17.09 17.02
CA ALA A 562 30.94 17.81 17.19
C ALA A 562 31.76 17.89 15.89
N LYS A 563 31.79 16.80 15.11
CA LYS A 563 32.48 16.76 13.82
C LYS A 563 31.75 17.54 12.74
N ARG A 564 30.41 17.64 12.79
CA ARG A 564 29.64 18.49 11.86
C ARG A 564 30.04 19.95 12.00
N VAL A 565 30.10 20.47 13.23
CA VAL A 565 30.42 21.87 13.53
C VAL A 565 31.83 22.23 13.07
N GLU A 566 32.83 21.42 13.44
CA GLU A 566 34.23 21.62 13.05
C GLU A 566 34.40 21.65 11.51
N ASN A 567 33.77 20.70 10.82
CA ASN A 567 33.86 20.59 9.37
C ASN A 567 33.11 21.72 8.64
N PHE A 568 32.01 22.22 9.21
CA PHE A 568 31.25 23.33 8.63
C PHE A 568 31.97 24.67 8.77
N SER A 569 32.58 24.94 9.93
CA SER A 569 33.39 26.15 10.14
C SER A 569 34.60 26.21 9.21
N GLN A 570 35.33 25.09 9.05
CA GLN A 570 36.48 25.04 8.13
C GLN A 570 36.08 25.19 6.66
N LEU A 571 34.92 24.68 6.25
CA LEU A 571 34.37 24.85 4.90
C LEU A 571 34.02 26.33 4.63
N LEU A 572 33.38 27.01 5.60
CA LEU A 572 33.02 28.43 5.49
C LEU A 572 34.24 29.34 5.47
N ASP A 573 35.24 29.08 6.32
CA ASP A 573 36.48 29.87 6.37
C ASP A 573 37.26 29.78 5.04
N ARG A 574 37.20 28.64 4.34
CA ARG A 574 37.86 28.47 3.03
C ARG A 574 37.03 28.90 1.82
N ILE A 575 35.70 29.02 1.94
CA ILE A 575 34.84 29.60 0.90
C ILE A 575 34.95 31.14 0.90
N ASN A 576 35.21 31.72 2.08
CA ASN A 576 35.35 33.16 2.27
C ASN A 576 36.78 33.68 2.08
N ALA A 577 37.78 32.79 2.02
CA ALA A 577 39.16 33.08 1.63
C ALA A 577 39.36 32.90 0.12
#